data_AF-A0A7S7QYS3-F1
#
_entry.id   AF-A0A7S7QYS3-F1
#
_cell.length_a   1.000
_cell.length_b   1.000
_cell.length_c   1.000
_cell.angle_alpha   90.00
_cell.angle_beta   90.00
_cell.angle_gamma   90.00
#
_symmetry.space_group_name_H-M   'P 1'
#
loop_
_entity.id
_entity.type
_entity.pdbx_description
1 polymer ?
#
loop_
_entity_poly.entity_id
_entity_poly.type
_entity_poly.pdbx_seq_one_letter_code
_entity_poly.pdbx_strand_id
1 'polypeptide(L)' 'MEHVKDRASVILREYVQAEIELVGRAAVLPEGTAGTVEGVFLDESHGMRISIRGHIGKWPISTIKMLQP' A
#
# COMPACT_ATOMS: atom_id res chain seq x y z
N MET A 1 0.16 -13.13 -26.30
CA MET A 1 0.49 -13.59 -24.92
C MET A 1 1.64 -12.80 -24.30
N GLU A 2 2.65 -12.38 -25.07
CA GLU A 2 3.79 -11.59 -24.58
C GLU A 2 3.37 -10.30 -23.85
N HIS A 3 2.49 -9.49 -24.44
CA HIS A 3 1.94 -8.28 -23.80
C HIS A 3 1.23 -8.50 -22.46
N VAL A 4 0.69 -9.69 -22.19
CA VAL A 4 0.04 -9.97 -20.89
C VAL A 4 1.11 -10.21 -19.83
N LYS A 5 2.20 -10.90 -20.18
CA LYS A 5 3.34 -11.13 -19.29
C LYS A 5 4.06 -9.82 -18.96
N ASP A 6 4.22 -8.94 -19.94
CA ASP A 6 4.83 -7.63 -19.72
C ASP A 6 4.00 -6.78 -18.76
N ARG A 7 2.67 -6.72 -18.96
CA ARG A 7 1.76 -6.01 -18.06
C ARG A 7 1.79 -6.60 -16.65
N ALA A 8 1.75 -7.91 -16.51
CA ALA A 8 1.83 -8.57 -15.20
C ALA A 8 3.15 -8.27 -14.49
N SER A 9 4.26 -8.22 -15.23
CA SER A 9 5.59 -7.90 -14.69
C SER A 9 5.66 -6.44 -14.22
N VAL A 10 5.08 -5.50 -14.95
CA VAL A 10 4.96 -4.10 -14.52
C VAL A 10 4.17 -3.98 -13.23
N ILE A 11 3.00 -4.62 -13.13
CA ILE A 11 2.17 -4.60 -11.92
C ILE A 11 2.96 -5.14 -10.72
N LEU A 12 3.64 -6.28 -10.89
CA LEU A 12 4.43 -6.88 -9.82
C LEU A 12 5.59 -5.97 -9.38
N ARG A 13 6.27 -5.33 -10.33
CA ARG A 13 7.36 -4.39 -10.04
C ARG A 13 6.87 -3.19 -9.24
N GLU A 14 5.78 -2.55 -9.68
CA GLU A 14 5.22 -1.39 -8.99
C GLU A 14 4.68 -1.76 -7.59
N TYR A 15 4.12 -2.97 -7.44
CA TYR A 15 3.71 -3.50 -6.13
C TYR A 15 4.90 -3.65 -5.17
N VAL A 16 5.99 -4.28 -5.62
CA VAL A 16 7.21 -4.45 -4.81
C VAL A 16 7.82 -3.10 -4.46
N GLN A 17 7.84 -2.15 -5.41
CA GLN A 17 8.34 -0.81 -5.16
C GLN A 17 7.53 -0.08 -4.09
N ALA A 18 6.20 -0.17 -4.14
CA ALA A 18 5.32 0.42 -3.13
C ALA A 18 5.54 -0.21 -1.75
N GLU A 19 5.77 -1.53 -1.68
CA GLU A 19 6.09 -2.19 -0.40
C GLU A 19 7.38 -1.65 0.22
N ILE A 20 8.44 -1.50 -0.58
CA ILE A 20 9.73 -0.92 -0.15
C ILE A 20 9.56 0.50 0.36
N GLU A 21 8.77 1.32 -0.34
CA GLU A 21 8.59 2.73 0.00
C GLU A 21 7.76 2.94 1.26
N LEU A 22 6.76 2.08 1.48
CA LEU A 22 5.72 2.30 2.49
C LEU A 22 5.97 1.52 3.77
N VAL A 23 6.38 0.26 3.71
CA VAL A 23 6.53 -0.57 4.93
C VAL A 23 7.57 0.05 5.85
N GLY A 24 7.20 0.21 7.12
CA GLY A 24 8.03 0.89 8.12
C GLY A 24 7.87 2.41 8.16
N ARG A 25 7.17 3.04 7.20
CA ARG A 25 6.82 4.47 7.24
C ARG A 25 5.65 4.74 8.17
N ALA A 26 5.59 5.95 8.69
CA ALA A 26 4.44 6.44 9.43
C ALA A 26 3.33 6.87 8.46
N ALA A 27 2.09 6.47 8.75
CA ALA A 27 0.90 6.84 8.02
C ALA A 27 -0.15 7.40 8.98
N VAL A 28 -0.88 8.41 8.51
CA VAL A 28 -2.04 8.98 9.19
C VAL A 28 -3.25 8.91 8.25
N LEU A 29 -4.34 8.34 8.75
CA LEU A 29 -5.61 8.28 8.04
C LEU A 29 -6.53 9.46 8.43
N PRO A 30 -7.53 9.81 7.60
CA PRO A 30 -8.37 10.98 7.83
C PRO A 30 -9.18 10.92 9.13
N GLU A 31 -9.55 9.72 9.58
CA GLU A 31 -10.29 9.49 10.82
C GLU A 31 -9.41 9.53 12.09
N GLY A 32 -8.11 9.80 11.93
CA GLY A 32 -7.17 9.97 13.04
C GLY A 32 -6.37 8.72 13.40
N THR A 33 -6.62 7.58 12.74
CA THR A 33 -5.77 6.39 12.85
C THR A 33 -4.36 6.73 12.41
N ALA A 34 -3.38 6.54 13.30
CA ALA A 34 -1.97 6.78 13.00
C ALA A 34 -1.11 5.59 13.45
N GLY A 35 -0.06 5.32 12.69
CA GLY A 35 0.90 4.27 13.05
C GLY A 35 1.87 3.96 11.92
N THR A 36 2.60 2.87 12.09
CA THR A 36 3.57 2.40 11.10
C THR A 36 2.89 1.45 10.11
N VAL A 37 3.12 1.62 8.82
CA VAL A 37 2.67 0.68 7.81
C VAL A 37 3.37 -0.67 8.00
N GLU A 38 2.60 -1.76 8.11
CA GLU A 38 3.15 -3.11 8.27
C GLU A 38 3.13 -3.95 7.00
N GLY A 39 2.33 -3.58 6.01
CA GLY A 39 2.23 -4.37 4.79
C GLY A 39 1.34 -3.70 3.74
N VAL A 40 1.60 -4.06 2.49
CA VAL A 40 0.89 -3.58 1.29
C VAL A 40 0.15 -4.76 0.64
N PHE A 41 -1.08 -4.54 0.20
CA PHE A 41 -1.95 -5.59 -0.35
C PHE A 41 -2.66 -5.10 -1.60
N LEU A 42 -3.06 -6.04 -2.46
CA LEU A 42 -3.97 -5.78 -3.58
C LEU A 42 -5.34 -6.39 -3.27
N ASP A 43 -6.41 -5.66 -3.60
CA ASP A 43 -7.78 -6.19 -3.64
C ASP A 43 -8.47 -5.80 -4.96
N GLU A 44 -9.48 -6.57 -5.34
CA GLU A 44 -10.18 -6.45 -6.64
C GLU A 44 -11.07 -5.19 -6.77
N SER A 45 -11.42 -4.54 -5.66
CA SER A 45 -12.39 -3.44 -5.60
C SER A 45 -11.74 -2.06 -5.42
N HIS A 46 -10.60 -1.97 -4.76
CA HIS A 46 -9.96 -0.72 -4.35
C HIS A 46 -8.49 -0.65 -4.79
N GLY A 47 -7.94 -1.71 -5.37
CA GLY A 47 -6.55 -1.77 -5.78
C GLY A 47 -5.60 -1.92 -4.58
N MET A 48 -4.63 -1.03 -4.46
CA MET A 48 -3.57 -1.14 -3.45
C MET A 48 -4.00 -0.58 -2.09
N ARG A 49 -3.76 -1.39 -1.04
CA ARG A 49 -4.09 -1.09 0.36
C ARG A 49 -2.89 -1.23 1.27
N ILE A 50 -2.96 -0.58 2.43
CA ILE A 50 -1.99 -0.76 3.51
C ILE A 50 -2.64 -1.33 4.77
N SER A 51 -1.86 -2.01 5.59
CA SER A 51 -2.17 -2.27 7.01
C SER A 51 -1.31 -1.36 7.90
N ILE A 52 -1.85 -0.97 9.06
CA ILE A 52 -1.14 -0.14 10.03
C ILE A 52 -0.99 -0.94 11.32
N ARG A 53 0.22 -0.95 11.88
CA ARG A 53 0.57 -1.65 13.12
C ARG A 53 -0.40 -1.33 14.23
N GLY A 54 -0.97 -2.38 14.82
CA GLY A 54 -1.89 -2.27 15.96
C GLY A 54 -3.33 -1.91 15.59
N HIS A 55 -3.66 -1.77 14.30
CA HIS A 55 -5.01 -1.46 13.84
C HIS A 55 -5.57 -2.59 12.99
N ILE A 56 -6.81 -2.99 13.28
CA ILE A 56 -7.50 -4.02 12.52
C ILE A 56 -8.06 -3.40 11.26
N GLY A 57 -7.59 -3.87 10.11
CA GLY A 57 -8.12 -3.48 8.81
C GLY A 57 -7.04 -3.28 7.75
N LYS A 58 -7.51 -2.92 6.57
CA LYS A 58 -6.67 -2.47 5.46
C LYS A 58 -7.33 -1.24 4.87
N TRP A 59 -6.57 -0.23 4.48
CA TRP A 59 -7.09 1.03 3.95
C TRP A 59 -6.54 1.32 2.57
N PRO A 60 -7.31 1.96 1.67
CA PRO A 60 -6.80 2.35 0.35
C PRO A 60 -5.59 3.27 0.52
N ILE A 61 -4.55 3.08 -0.29
CA ILE A 61 -3.37 3.95 -0.21
C ILE A 61 -3.72 5.43 -0.47
N SER A 62 -4.75 5.69 -1.28
CA SER A 62 -5.19 7.06 -1.61
C SER A 62 -5.66 7.87 -0.41
N THR A 63 -5.97 7.24 0.72
CA THR A 63 -6.45 7.92 1.92
C THR A 63 -5.34 8.27 2.90
N ILE A 64 -4.12 7.76 2.71
CA ILE A 64 -3.02 7.93 3.67
C ILE A 64 -2.34 9.28 3.46
N LYS A 65 -2.04 9.96 4.55
CA LYS A 65 -1.03 11.03 4.57
C LYS A 65 0.25 10.44 5.12
N MET A 66 1.28 10.40 4.27
CA MET A 66 2.62 10.05 4.74
C MET A 66 3.19 11.21 5.52
N LEU A 67 3.62 10.92 6.75
CA LEU A 67 4.49 11.84 7.48
C LEU A 67 5.87 11.70 6.81
N GLN A 68 6.38 12.81 6.26
CA GLN A 68 7.72 12.84 5.67
C GLN A 68 8.78 12.40 6.70
N PRO A 69 9.98 11.97 6.25
CA PRO A 69 11.12 11.87 7.17
C PRO A 69 11.34 13.16 7.96
#